data_AF-A0A7S3DVR5-F1
#
_entry.id   AF-A0A7S3DVR5-F1
#
_cell.length_a   1.000
_cell.length_b   1.000
_cell.length_c   1.000
_cell.angle_alpha   90.00
_cell.angle_beta   90.00
_cell.angle_gamma   90.00
#
_symmetry.space_group_name_H-M   'P 1'
#
loop_
_entity.id
_entity.type
_entity.pdbx_description
1 polymer ?
#
loop_
_entity_poly.entity_id
_entity_poly.type
_entity_poly.pdbx_seq_one_letter_code
_entity_poly.pdbx_strand_id
1 'polypeptide(L)'
;QHLLKQCAGNAGVFRPMFVAFLFFVVQSIATYVQAGLNREAWPAKFAMYLILVAATVFFNNSPWYTGVFLWIARFGATIFLLIQQVILIDIAYDWNEDWIDRADQQDRLTYGSGSTWLHAIVGTCVAFYLLALTGIGMLYHYFSDCSENTWIITLTLIGMIAFTAIQLSGTDGSLLTSSIMSVYVVYLAYSMVSKNPDGQCNPQLGGNDTWGIAIGLTLTAVSLAWTGFSWTAEERLNVDNVQSARSVTGLNSSGGPIGVNLDQPFLDPEDQPATGLVTESDSAPTAANGHLAGTGLWKLNVVMALICCFVAMILTGWGTITVIKEDENNAANPTVGRVNMAMIGISQWTAILLYVWTLVAPRMFPDRDFS
;
A
#
# COMPACT_ATOMS: atom_id res chain seq x y z
N GLN A 1 -18.22 -23.85 -23.80
CA GLN A 1 -18.09 -22.42 -24.21
C GLN A 1 -17.77 -21.50 -23.03
N HIS A 2 -18.40 -21.67 -21.85
CA HIS A 2 -18.13 -20.86 -20.66
C HIS A 2 -16.67 -20.90 -20.18
N LEU A 3 -16.08 -22.09 -20.08
CA LEU A 3 -14.66 -22.28 -19.71
C LEU A 3 -13.70 -21.57 -20.67
N LEU A 4 -13.99 -21.60 -21.97
CA LEU A 4 -13.14 -20.95 -22.97
C LEU A 4 -13.17 -19.42 -22.81
N LYS A 5 -14.32 -18.84 -22.44
CA LYS A 5 -14.45 -17.41 -22.12
C LYS A 5 -13.68 -17.03 -20.86
N GLN A 6 -13.76 -17.83 -19.79
CA GLN A 6 -13.02 -17.59 -18.55
C GLN A 6 -11.50 -17.73 -18.75
N CYS A 7 -11.06 -18.77 -19.45
CA CYS A 7 -9.64 -18.95 -19.78
C CYS A 7 -9.13 -17.82 -20.67
N ALA A 8 -9.93 -17.35 -21.64
CA ALA A 8 -9.58 -16.21 -22.46
C ALA A 8 -9.50 -14.90 -21.65
N GLY A 9 -10.44 -14.68 -20.72
CA GLY A 9 -10.43 -13.54 -19.79
C GLY A 9 -9.19 -13.53 -18.90
N ASN A 10 -8.89 -14.66 -18.24
CA ASN A 10 -7.70 -14.80 -17.41
C ASN A 10 -6.40 -14.60 -18.21
N ALA A 11 -6.32 -15.17 -19.42
CA ALA A 11 -5.18 -14.96 -20.31
C ALA A 11 -5.04 -13.48 -20.71
N GLY A 12 -6.17 -12.79 -20.96
CA GLY A 12 -6.21 -11.36 -21.27
C GLY A 12 -5.64 -10.48 -20.15
N VAL A 13 -5.75 -10.90 -18.89
CA VAL A 13 -5.14 -10.21 -17.74
C VAL A 13 -3.67 -10.61 -17.56
N PHE A 14 -3.35 -11.90 -17.60
CA PHE A 14 -1.98 -12.38 -17.34
C PHE A 14 -0.97 -11.85 -18.37
N ARG A 15 -1.37 -11.65 -19.62
CA ARG A 15 -0.48 -11.16 -20.69
C ARG A 15 0.08 -9.75 -20.44
N PRO A 16 -0.76 -8.69 -20.31
CA PRO A 16 -0.26 -7.34 -20.04
C PRO A 16 0.41 -7.23 -18.67
N MET A 17 -0.05 -7.98 -17.66
CA MET A 17 0.56 -7.98 -16.33
C MET A 17 1.93 -8.66 -16.31
N PHE A 18 2.14 -9.72 -17.10
CA PHE A 18 3.44 -10.37 -17.25
C PHE A 18 4.46 -9.41 -17.87
N VAL A 19 4.07 -8.70 -18.94
CA VAL A 19 4.94 -7.70 -19.58
C VAL A 19 5.24 -6.55 -18.63
N ALA A 20 4.23 -6.06 -17.89
CA ALA A 20 4.43 -4.99 -16.90
C ALA A 20 5.37 -5.44 -15.77
N PHE A 21 5.19 -6.66 -15.25
CA PHE A 21 6.08 -7.25 -14.26
C PHE A 21 7.53 -7.29 -14.76
N LEU A 22 7.77 -7.86 -15.95
CA LEU A 22 9.12 -7.89 -16.53
C LEU A 22 9.70 -6.50 -16.77
N PHE A 23 8.89 -5.57 -17.25
CA PHE A 23 9.29 -4.18 -17.45
C PHE A 23 9.79 -3.55 -16.15
N PHE A 24 9.03 -3.66 -15.06
CA PHE A 24 9.43 -3.09 -13.77
C PHE A 24 10.61 -3.83 -13.12
N VAL A 25 10.75 -5.15 -13.32
CA VAL A 25 11.94 -5.89 -12.88
C VAL A 25 13.19 -5.42 -13.62
N VAL A 26 13.12 -5.28 -14.94
CA VAL A 26 14.23 -4.74 -15.75
C VAL A 26 14.54 -3.30 -15.36
N GLN A 27 13.50 -2.47 -15.16
CA GLN A 27 13.67 -1.09 -14.71
C GLN A 27 14.28 -1.00 -13.31
N SER A 28 13.94 -1.91 -12.40
CA SER A 28 14.59 -2.01 -11.09
C SER A 28 16.08 -2.28 -11.21
N ILE A 29 16.48 -3.24 -12.06
CA ILE A 29 17.90 -3.55 -12.28
C ILE A 29 18.61 -2.38 -12.96
N ALA A 30 17.99 -1.77 -13.98
CA ALA A 30 18.55 -0.64 -14.70
C ALA A 30 18.78 0.58 -13.79
N THR A 31 17.80 0.89 -12.94
CA THR A 31 17.88 2.02 -11.99
C THR A 31 18.83 1.75 -10.83
N TYR A 32 19.07 0.49 -10.48
CA TYR A 32 20.12 0.10 -9.54
C TYR A 32 21.53 0.39 -10.09
N VAL A 33 21.75 0.13 -11.39
CA VAL A 33 23.03 0.43 -12.06
C VAL A 33 23.19 1.92 -12.34
N GLN A 34 22.13 2.56 -12.84
CA GLN A 34 22.13 3.98 -13.19
C GLN A 34 20.73 4.57 -13.02
N ALA A 35 20.55 5.38 -11.97
CA ALA A 35 19.26 6.00 -11.63
C ALA A 35 18.67 6.90 -12.75
N GLY A 36 19.53 7.51 -13.58
CA GLY A 36 19.13 8.36 -14.70
C GLY A 36 18.26 7.64 -15.75
N LEU A 37 18.43 6.33 -15.93
CA LEU A 37 17.62 5.53 -16.87
C LEU A 37 16.13 5.53 -16.52
N ASN A 38 15.74 5.88 -15.29
CA ASN A 38 14.32 6.02 -14.95
C ASN A 38 13.69 7.25 -15.60
N ARG A 39 14.43 8.34 -15.71
CA ARG A 39 13.91 9.65 -16.11
C ARG A 39 13.93 9.86 -17.63
N GLU A 40 14.73 9.06 -18.34
CA GLU A 40 14.93 9.19 -19.78
C GLU A 40 13.96 8.33 -20.63
N ALA A 41 13.75 8.77 -21.88
CA ALA A 41 13.13 8.01 -22.98
C ALA A 41 11.71 7.44 -22.75
N TRP A 42 10.80 8.21 -22.13
CA TRP A 42 9.40 7.80 -21.89
C TRP A 42 8.65 7.28 -23.12
N PRO A 43 8.68 7.95 -24.30
CA PRO A 43 7.97 7.45 -25.48
C PRO A 43 8.47 6.07 -25.91
N ALA A 44 9.78 5.81 -25.80
CA ALA A 44 10.37 4.53 -26.14
C ALA A 44 9.93 3.44 -25.16
N LYS A 45 9.83 3.75 -23.85
CA LYS A 45 9.32 2.82 -22.82
C LYS A 45 7.86 2.43 -23.08
N PHE A 46 7.00 3.40 -23.37
CA PHE A 46 5.60 3.12 -23.70
C PHE A 46 5.46 2.31 -24.98
N ALA A 47 6.20 2.66 -26.03
CA ALA A 47 6.22 1.90 -27.28
C ALA A 47 6.70 0.46 -27.06
N MET A 48 7.79 0.27 -26.32
CA MET A 48 8.31 -1.04 -25.95
C MET A 48 7.27 -1.87 -25.21
N TYR A 49 6.60 -1.30 -24.19
CA TYR A 49 5.54 -1.97 -23.46
C TYR A 49 4.41 -2.42 -24.39
N LEU A 50 3.86 -1.52 -25.21
CA LEU A 50 2.75 -1.84 -26.13
C LEU A 50 3.13 -2.90 -27.16
N ILE A 51 4.35 -2.82 -27.72
CA ILE A 51 4.87 -3.81 -28.67
C ILE A 51 5.02 -5.17 -27.98
N LEU A 52 5.56 -5.23 -26.77
CA LEU A 52 5.71 -6.48 -26.01
C LEU A 52 4.35 -7.08 -25.66
N VAL A 53 3.35 -6.26 -25.27
CA VAL A 53 1.98 -6.73 -25.03
C VAL A 53 1.37 -7.30 -26.31
N ALA A 54 1.50 -6.61 -27.45
CA ALA A 54 1.01 -7.13 -28.74
C ALA A 54 1.73 -8.43 -29.13
N ALA A 55 3.05 -8.50 -28.91
CA ALA A 55 3.85 -9.68 -29.18
C ALA A 55 3.41 -10.89 -28.35
N THR A 56 2.89 -10.69 -27.14
CA THR A 56 2.40 -11.80 -26.32
C THR A 56 1.39 -12.65 -27.07
N VAL A 57 0.52 -12.08 -27.93
CA VAL A 57 -0.56 -12.80 -28.65
C VAL A 57 -0.05 -14.00 -29.43
N PHE A 58 1.20 -13.97 -29.91
CA PHE A 58 1.84 -15.07 -30.63
C PHE A 58 2.37 -16.19 -29.71
N PHE A 59 2.42 -15.98 -28.40
CA PHE A 59 2.85 -16.96 -27.41
C PHE A 59 1.66 -17.74 -26.84
N ASN A 60 1.86 -19.05 -26.70
CA ASN A 60 0.89 -19.97 -26.09
C ASN A 60 0.68 -19.69 -24.60
N ASN A 61 -0.55 -19.86 -24.12
CA ASN A 61 -0.94 -19.64 -22.72
C ASN A 61 -0.19 -20.54 -21.73
N SER A 62 -0.02 -21.82 -22.09
CA SER A 62 0.75 -22.81 -21.32
C SER A 62 2.07 -23.09 -22.05
N PRO A 63 3.22 -23.18 -21.33
CA PRO A 63 3.37 -23.16 -19.87
C PRO A 63 3.58 -21.76 -19.25
N TRP A 64 3.77 -20.72 -20.07
CA TRP A 64 4.29 -19.43 -19.62
C TRP A 64 3.36 -18.65 -18.69
N TYR A 65 2.09 -18.47 -19.08
CA TYR A 65 1.17 -17.59 -18.35
C TYR A 65 0.38 -18.35 -17.28
N THR A 66 -0.20 -19.50 -17.64
CA THR A 66 -1.02 -20.32 -16.73
C THR A 66 -0.22 -21.30 -15.88
N GLY A 67 1.10 -21.35 -16.03
CA GLY A 67 2.01 -22.16 -15.24
C GLY A 67 2.99 -21.29 -14.48
N VAL A 68 4.03 -20.81 -15.15
CA VAL A 68 5.16 -20.09 -14.51
C VAL A 68 4.71 -18.76 -13.92
N PHE A 69 4.14 -17.87 -14.72
CA PHE A 69 3.77 -16.52 -14.25
C PHE A 69 2.68 -16.56 -13.18
N LEU A 70 1.72 -17.47 -13.28
CA LEU A 70 0.67 -17.63 -12.27
C LEU A 70 1.26 -17.88 -10.86
N TRP A 71 2.27 -18.74 -10.73
CA TRP A 71 2.93 -18.98 -9.44
C TRP A 71 3.77 -17.79 -8.97
N ILE A 72 4.47 -17.12 -9.90
CA ILE A 72 5.21 -15.88 -9.60
C ILE A 72 4.24 -14.81 -9.10
N ALA A 73 3.11 -14.63 -9.78
CA ALA A 73 2.09 -13.64 -9.44
C ALA A 73 1.45 -13.95 -8.07
N ARG A 74 1.18 -15.22 -7.75
CA ARG A 74 0.71 -15.63 -6.41
C ARG A 74 1.67 -15.20 -5.32
N PHE A 75 2.94 -15.60 -5.45
CA PHE A 75 3.95 -15.30 -4.44
C PHE A 75 4.20 -13.79 -4.33
N GLY A 76 4.30 -13.10 -5.46
CA GLY A 76 4.44 -11.65 -5.51
C GLY A 76 3.25 -10.91 -4.90
N ALA A 77 2.02 -11.39 -5.11
CA ALA A 77 0.82 -10.82 -4.50
C ALA A 77 0.81 -11.00 -2.98
N THR A 78 1.24 -12.16 -2.47
CA THR A 78 1.38 -12.41 -1.02
C THR A 78 2.40 -11.46 -0.39
N ILE A 79 3.55 -11.24 -1.04
CA ILE A 79 4.53 -10.26 -0.58
C ILE A 79 3.95 -8.85 -0.64
N PHE A 80 3.25 -8.51 -1.71
CA PHE A 80 2.62 -7.19 -1.84
C PHE A 80 1.60 -6.96 -0.72
N LEU A 81 0.78 -7.94 -0.34
CA LEU A 81 -0.16 -7.81 0.79
C LEU A 81 0.54 -7.49 2.11
N LEU A 82 1.76 -8.00 2.33
CA LEU A 82 2.57 -7.69 3.51
C LEU A 82 3.12 -6.26 3.46
N ILE A 83 3.62 -5.83 2.29
CA ILE A 83 4.12 -4.46 2.09
C ILE A 83 2.97 -3.44 2.17
N GLN A 84 1.85 -3.74 1.53
CA GLN A 84 0.64 -2.94 1.55
C GLN A 84 0.15 -2.72 2.98
N GLN A 85 0.29 -3.73 3.84
CA GLN A 85 -0.03 -3.57 5.25
C GLN A 85 0.86 -2.51 5.93
N VAL A 86 2.17 -2.55 5.72
CA VAL A 86 3.09 -1.55 6.31
C VAL A 86 2.73 -0.16 5.81
N ILE A 87 2.45 -0.03 4.51
CA ILE A 87 2.01 1.24 3.90
C ILE A 87 0.70 1.74 4.53
N LEU A 88 -0.27 0.87 4.80
CA LEU A 88 -1.54 1.29 5.42
C LEU A 88 -1.35 1.73 6.87
N ILE A 89 -0.42 1.12 7.61
CA ILE A 89 -0.08 1.54 8.98
C ILE A 89 0.53 2.94 8.95
N ASP A 90 1.47 3.18 8.04
CA ASP A 90 2.14 4.46 7.82
C ASP A 90 1.13 5.57 7.48
N ILE A 91 0.27 5.35 6.47
CA ILE A 91 -0.83 6.27 6.12
C ILE A 91 -1.69 6.61 7.34
N ALA A 92 -2.00 5.61 8.16
CA ALA A 92 -2.91 5.81 9.29
C ALA A 92 -2.26 6.60 10.43
N TYR A 93 -0.96 6.40 10.68
CA TYR A 93 -0.21 7.19 11.66
C TYR A 93 -0.08 8.63 11.20
N ASP A 94 0.38 8.85 9.96
CA ASP A 94 0.51 10.19 9.39
C ASP A 94 -0.82 10.94 9.34
N TRP A 95 -1.92 10.25 9.00
CA TRP A 95 -3.25 10.88 9.04
C TRP A 95 -3.63 11.28 10.47
N ASN A 96 -3.40 10.40 11.45
CA ASN A 96 -3.70 10.73 12.84
C ASN A 96 -2.86 11.93 13.33
N GLU A 97 -1.56 11.94 13.04
CA GLU A 97 -0.64 13.01 13.42
C GLU A 97 -1.01 14.34 12.75
N ASP A 98 -1.30 14.36 11.45
CA ASP A 98 -1.73 15.58 10.73
C ASP A 98 -3.01 16.18 11.35
N TRP A 99 -3.97 15.36 11.76
CA TRP A 99 -5.20 15.86 12.38
C TRP A 99 -4.97 16.35 13.83
N ILE A 100 -4.08 15.71 14.58
CA ILE A 100 -3.68 16.17 15.92
C ILE A 100 -2.92 17.50 15.81
N ASP A 101 -1.96 17.61 14.89
CA ASP A 101 -1.20 18.83 14.66
C ASP A 101 -2.11 20.01 14.27
N ARG A 102 -3.11 19.78 13.43
CA ARG A 102 -4.12 20.79 13.09
C ARG A 102 -4.97 21.19 14.29
N ALA A 103 -5.33 20.24 15.16
CA ALA A 103 -6.05 20.52 16.39
C ALA A 103 -5.22 21.43 17.30
N ASP A 104 -3.95 21.09 17.52
CA ASP A 104 -3.03 21.84 18.36
C ASP A 104 -2.73 23.23 17.79
N GLN A 105 -2.54 23.36 16.47
CA GLN A 105 -2.34 24.65 15.82
C GLN A 105 -3.54 25.59 15.99
N GLN A 106 -4.76 25.05 15.88
CA GLN A 106 -5.97 25.85 16.10
C GLN A 106 -6.14 26.25 17.57
N ASP A 107 -5.83 25.35 18.49
CA ASP A 107 -5.92 25.63 19.93
C ASP A 107 -4.91 26.70 20.38
N ARG A 108 -3.73 26.75 19.74
CA ARG A 108 -2.74 27.82 19.96
C ARG A 108 -3.26 29.20 19.54
N LEU A 109 -4.06 29.30 18.48
CA LEU A 109 -4.62 30.57 18.01
C LEU A 109 -5.84 31.00 18.83
N THR A 110 -6.70 30.05 19.17
CA THR A 110 -7.93 30.31 19.95
C THR A 110 -8.25 29.08 20.79
N TYR A 111 -8.13 29.24 22.11
CA TYR A 111 -8.42 28.18 23.06
C TYR A 111 -9.81 27.57 22.84
N GLY A 112 -9.88 26.26 22.68
CA GLY A 112 -11.07 25.47 22.42
C GLY A 112 -11.39 25.22 20.93
N SER A 113 -10.73 25.92 19.99
CA SER A 113 -11.00 25.80 18.55
C SER A 113 -10.55 24.45 17.96
N GLY A 114 -9.50 23.85 18.52
CA GLY A 114 -8.97 22.54 18.09
C GLY A 114 -9.91 21.36 18.33
N SER A 115 -10.94 21.53 19.17
CA SER A 115 -11.90 20.47 19.50
C SER A 115 -12.60 19.89 18.28
N THR A 116 -12.78 20.66 17.19
CA THR A 116 -13.41 20.17 15.95
C THR A 116 -12.63 19.03 15.31
N TRP A 117 -11.30 19.13 15.24
CA TRP A 117 -10.44 18.08 14.70
C TRP A 117 -10.43 16.84 15.60
N LEU A 118 -10.42 17.03 16.92
CA LEU A 118 -10.53 15.90 17.86
C LEU A 118 -11.84 15.12 17.69
N HIS A 119 -12.97 15.83 17.55
CA HIS A 119 -14.25 15.18 17.25
C HIS A 119 -14.23 14.48 15.89
N ALA A 120 -13.55 15.04 14.88
CA ALA A 120 -13.38 14.39 13.57
C ALA A 120 -12.56 13.09 13.67
N ILE A 121 -11.46 13.07 14.42
CA ILE A 121 -10.66 11.85 14.69
C ILE A 121 -11.57 10.79 15.31
N VAL A 122 -12.23 11.11 16.44
CA VAL A 122 -13.07 10.17 17.17
C VAL A 122 -14.24 9.68 16.30
N GLY A 123 -14.91 10.57 15.58
CA GLY A 123 -15.99 10.21 14.66
C GLY A 123 -15.54 9.24 13.56
N THR A 124 -14.34 9.46 13.01
CA THR A 124 -13.76 8.58 11.99
C THR A 124 -13.40 7.21 12.57
N CYS A 125 -12.81 7.16 13.78
CA CYS A 125 -12.55 5.91 14.50
C CYS A 125 -13.84 5.09 14.70
N VAL A 126 -14.90 5.73 15.21
CA VAL A 126 -16.20 5.08 15.45
C VAL A 126 -16.77 4.53 14.14
N ALA A 127 -16.72 5.30 13.06
CA ALA A 127 -17.20 4.86 11.75
C ALA A 127 -16.47 3.60 11.26
N PHE A 128 -15.14 3.57 11.34
CA PHE A 128 -14.35 2.41 10.91
C PHE A 128 -14.56 1.18 11.79
N TYR A 129 -14.69 1.34 13.11
CA TYR A 129 -15.03 0.20 13.98
C TYR A 129 -16.42 -0.35 13.71
N LEU A 130 -17.43 0.51 13.52
CA LEU A 130 -18.77 0.07 13.15
C LEU A 130 -18.75 -0.69 11.83
N LEU A 131 -17.97 -0.22 10.85
CA LEU A 131 -17.78 -0.92 9.57
C LEU A 131 -17.12 -2.28 9.77
N ALA A 132 -16.04 -2.36 10.56
CA ALA A 132 -15.33 -3.62 10.82
C ALA A 132 -16.21 -4.64 11.56
N LEU A 133 -16.95 -4.21 12.60
CA LEU A 133 -17.87 -5.05 13.35
C LEU A 133 -19.03 -5.54 12.49
N THR A 134 -19.60 -4.66 11.66
CA THR A 134 -20.63 -5.03 10.68
C THR A 134 -20.08 -6.05 9.69
N GLY A 135 -18.86 -5.85 9.19
CA GLY A 135 -18.19 -6.77 8.28
C GLY A 135 -17.98 -8.16 8.90
N ILE A 136 -17.47 -8.24 10.15
CA ILE A 136 -17.37 -9.51 10.88
C ILE A 136 -18.75 -10.16 11.07
N GLY A 137 -19.77 -9.38 11.43
CA GLY A 137 -21.14 -9.88 11.59
C GLY A 137 -21.69 -10.48 10.29
N MET A 138 -21.46 -9.82 9.15
CA MET A 138 -21.80 -10.34 7.83
C MET A 138 -21.02 -11.62 7.50
N LEU A 139 -19.73 -11.68 7.82
CA LEU A 139 -18.93 -12.89 7.58
C LEU A 139 -19.46 -14.09 8.36
N TYR A 140 -19.82 -13.92 9.63
CA TYR A 140 -20.49 -14.99 10.38
C TYR A 140 -21.82 -15.36 9.74
N HIS A 141 -22.65 -14.39 9.38
CA HIS A 141 -23.98 -14.68 8.83
C HIS A 141 -23.93 -15.48 7.52
N TYR A 142 -22.98 -15.18 6.62
CA TYR A 142 -22.93 -15.80 5.30
C TYR A 142 -21.94 -16.96 5.15
N PHE A 143 -20.91 -17.06 6.01
CA PHE A 143 -19.81 -18.03 5.83
C PHE A 143 -19.57 -18.95 7.03
N SER A 144 -20.40 -18.92 8.09
CA SER A 144 -20.20 -19.76 9.29
C SER A 144 -20.68 -21.21 9.19
N ASP A 145 -21.23 -21.63 8.06
CA ASP A 145 -21.78 -22.99 7.92
C ASP A 145 -20.70 -24.09 7.98
N CYS A 146 -19.42 -23.71 7.85
CA CYS A 146 -18.27 -24.61 7.94
C CYS A 146 -17.32 -24.23 9.08
N SER A 147 -16.72 -25.25 9.71
CA SER A 147 -15.76 -25.10 10.80
C SER A 147 -14.49 -24.35 10.37
N GLU A 148 -13.99 -24.60 9.15
CA GLU A 148 -12.79 -23.93 8.62
C GLU A 148 -12.99 -22.41 8.52
N ASN A 149 -14.08 -21.97 7.90
CA ASN A 149 -14.40 -20.55 7.78
C ASN A 149 -14.71 -19.92 9.15
N THR A 150 -15.46 -20.62 10.00
CA THR A 150 -15.78 -20.15 11.36
C THR A 150 -14.51 -19.90 12.18
N TRP A 151 -13.53 -20.80 12.11
CA TRP A 151 -12.23 -20.64 12.76
C TRP A 151 -11.48 -19.40 12.24
N ILE A 152 -11.43 -19.20 10.92
CA ILE A 152 -10.78 -18.05 10.28
C ILE A 152 -11.40 -16.72 10.74
N ILE A 153 -12.73 -16.64 10.74
CA ILE A 153 -13.47 -15.43 11.17
C ILE A 153 -13.25 -15.19 12.67
N THR A 154 -13.28 -16.25 13.48
CA THR A 154 -13.06 -16.16 14.94
C THR A 154 -11.66 -15.66 15.27
N LEU A 155 -10.63 -16.18 14.61
CA LEU A 155 -9.26 -15.68 14.77
C LEU A 155 -9.12 -14.21 14.36
N THR A 156 -9.80 -13.80 13.29
CA THR A 156 -9.79 -12.40 12.86
C THR A 156 -10.41 -11.50 13.93
N LEU A 157 -11.54 -11.90 14.51
CA LEU A 157 -12.20 -11.18 15.59
C LEU A 157 -11.31 -11.10 16.84
N ILE A 158 -10.68 -12.20 17.24
CA ILE A 158 -9.77 -12.23 18.39
C ILE A 158 -8.56 -11.33 18.13
N GLY A 159 -7.96 -11.40 16.94
CA GLY A 159 -6.82 -10.55 16.56
C GLY A 159 -7.18 -9.07 16.60
N MET A 160 -8.37 -8.71 16.10
CA MET A 160 -8.92 -7.36 16.14
C MET A 160 -9.08 -6.84 17.58
N ILE A 161 -9.68 -7.64 18.46
CA ILE A 161 -9.84 -7.29 19.88
C ILE A 161 -8.47 -7.20 20.57
N ALA A 162 -7.54 -8.09 20.23
CA ALA A 162 -6.21 -8.13 20.85
C ALA A 162 -5.39 -6.88 20.53
N PHE A 163 -5.25 -6.50 19.26
CA PHE A 163 -4.46 -5.32 18.91
C PHE A 163 -5.13 -4.03 19.40
N THR A 164 -6.46 -3.96 19.44
CA THR A 164 -7.17 -2.77 19.96
C THR A 164 -7.00 -2.64 21.47
N ALA A 165 -7.08 -3.75 22.22
CA ALA A 165 -6.81 -3.75 23.65
C ALA A 165 -5.36 -3.35 23.96
N ILE A 166 -4.39 -3.86 23.19
CA ILE A 166 -2.98 -3.49 23.33
C ILE A 166 -2.78 -2.00 23.01
N GLN A 167 -3.49 -1.47 22.02
CA GLN A 167 -3.44 -0.07 21.67
C GLN A 167 -3.94 0.83 22.80
N LEU A 168 -5.11 0.50 23.36
CA LEU A 168 -5.71 1.23 24.48
C LEU A 168 -4.88 1.16 25.77
N SER A 169 -4.02 0.14 25.92
CA SER A 169 -3.19 -0.03 27.10
C SER A 169 -1.94 0.85 27.14
N GLY A 170 -1.55 1.48 26.02
CA GLY A 170 -0.37 2.34 26.00
C GLY A 170 -0.64 3.77 25.62
N THR A 171 0.33 4.62 25.90
CA THR A 171 0.27 6.08 25.69
C THR A 171 0.50 6.50 24.25
N ASP A 172 1.27 5.70 23.50
CA ASP A 172 1.78 6.09 22.18
C ASP A 172 0.92 5.54 21.03
N GLY A 173 -0.25 4.98 21.37
CA GLY A 173 -1.14 4.33 20.43
C GLY A 173 -2.17 5.29 19.81
N SER A 174 -2.20 5.41 18.48
CA SER A 174 -3.31 6.03 17.75
C SER A 174 -4.54 5.12 17.66
N LEU A 175 -5.70 5.59 18.16
CA LEU A 175 -6.96 4.87 18.02
C LEU A 175 -7.38 4.75 16.54
N LEU A 176 -7.09 5.77 15.73
CA LEU A 176 -7.42 5.81 14.30
C LEU A 176 -6.72 4.69 13.55
N THR A 177 -5.43 4.44 13.82
CA THR A 177 -4.68 3.36 13.16
C THR A 177 -5.31 2.01 13.43
N SER A 178 -5.62 1.72 14.70
CA SER A 178 -6.24 0.43 15.05
C SER A 178 -7.63 0.24 14.44
N SER A 179 -8.40 1.32 14.22
CA SER A 179 -9.70 1.26 13.54
C SER A 179 -9.59 0.95 12.04
N ILE A 180 -8.65 1.57 11.33
CA ILE A 180 -8.38 1.31 9.90
C ILE A 180 -7.86 -0.12 9.72
N MET A 181 -6.94 -0.54 10.60
CA MET A 181 -6.41 -1.90 10.63
C MET A 181 -7.52 -2.94 10.83
N SER A 182 -8.51 -2.65 11.67
CA SER A 182 -9.68 -3.50 11.88
C SER A 182 -10.46 -3.72 10.58
N VAL A 183 -10.72 -2.66 9.82
CA VAL A 183 -11.41 -2.78 8.51
C VAL A 183 -10.57 -3.61 7.53
N TYR A 184 -9.26 -3.39 7.49
CA TYR A 184 -8.38 -4.11 6.58
C TYR A 184 -8.28 -5.61 6.88
N VAL A 185 -8.13 -6.01 8.15
CA VAL A 185 -8.08 -7.45 8.50
C VAL A 185 -9.41 -8.15 8.22
N VAL A 186 -10.55 -7.43 8.32
CA VAL A 186 -11.87 -7.93 7.94
C VAL A 186 -11.98 -8.12 6.42
N TYR A 187 -11.44 -7.19 5.63
CA TYR A 187 -11.34 -7.33 4.18
C TYR A 187 -10.47 -8.55 3.78
N LEU A 188 -9.35 -8.78 4.47
CA LEU A 188 -8.54 -9.98 4.26
C LEU A 188 -9.29 -11.25 4.69
N ALA A 189 -10.09 -11.20 5.76
CA ALA A 189 -10.93 -12.32 6.18
C ALA A 189 -11.96 -12.70 5.12
N TYR A 190 -12.67 -11.70 4.58
CA TYR A 190 -13.57 -11.88 3.45
C TYR A 190 -12.84 -12.49 2.24
N SER A 191 -11.65 -11.99 1.93
CA SER A 191 -10.83 -12.48 0.82
C SER A 191 -10.38 -13.94 1.01
N MET A 192 -10.25 -14.43 2.25
CA MET A 192 -9.99 -15.85 2.50
C MET A 192 -11.23 -16.71 2.32
N VAL A 193 -12.32 -16.39 3.03
CA VAL A 193 -13.51 -17.26 3.05
C VAL A 193 -14.21 -17.31 1.70
N SER A 194 -14.16 -16.23 0.91
CA SER A 194 -14.68 -16.18 -0.47
C SER A 194 -13.88 -17.02 -1.47
N LYS A 195 -12.71 -17.54 -1.09
CA LYS A 195 -11.87 -18.43 -1.90
C LYS A 195 -11.87 -19.87 -1.39
N ASN A 196 -12.73 -20.19 -0.43
CA ASN A 196 -12.95 -21.58 -0.03
C ASN A 196 -13.51 -22.38 -1.22
N PRO A 197 -12.85 -23.50 -1.61
CA PRO A 197 -13.27 -24.30 -2.75
C PRO A 197 -14.53 -25.15 -2.48
N ASP A 198 -14.97 -25.24 -1.22
CA ASP A 198 -16.12 -26.04 -0.83
C ASP A 198 -17.42 -25.22 -0.99
N GLY A 199 -18.33 -25.70 -1.84
CA GLY A 199 -19.58 -25.00 -2.16
C GLY A 199 -20.56 -24.85 -0.99
N GLN A 200 -20.47 -25.75 0.00
CA GLN A 200 -21.24 -25.61 1.25
C GLN A 200 -20.73 -24.46 2.12
N CYS A 201 -19.44 -24.17 2.06
CA CYS A 201 -18.78 -23.18 2.90
C CYS A 201 -18.77 -21.79 2.27
N ASN A 202 -18.90 -21.72 0.94
CA ASN A 202 -18.75 -20.50 0.17
C ASN A 202 -19.99 -20.27 -0.72
N PRO A 203 -20.96 -19.46 -0.25
CA PRO A 203 -22.15 -19.13 -1.05
C PRO A 203 -21.83 -18.28 -2.28
N GLN A 204 -20.64 -17.69 -2.37
CA GLN A 204 -20.19 -16.87 -3.51
C GLN A 204 -19.36 -17.66 -4.53
N LEU A 205 -19.23 -18.98 -4.33
CA LEU A 205 -18.42 -19.83 -5.20
C LEU A 205 -18.95 -19.81 -6.64
N GLY A 206 -18.07 -19.45 -7.58
CA GLY A 206 -18.46 -19.29 -8.98
C GLY A 206 -19.08 -17.94 -9.33
N GLY A 207 -19.38 -17.09 -8.34
CA GLY A 207 -19.87 -15.73 -8.53
C GLY A 207 -18.77 -14.73 -8.89
N ASN A 208 -19.18 -13.57 -9.41
CA ASN A 208 -18.27 -12.45 -9.66
C ASN A 208 -18.03 -11.68 -8.36
N ASP A 209 -16.79 -11.71 -7.86
CA ASP A 209 -16.36 -10.98 -6.67
C ASP A 209 -16.05 -9.50 -6.98
N THR A 210 -17.03 -8.79 -7.55
CA THR A 210 -16.83 -7.42 -8.03
C THR A 210 -16.44 -6.46 -6.91
N TRP A 211 -17.07 -6.59 -5.74
CA TRP A 211 -16.79 -5.72 -4.59
C TRP A 211 -15.44 -6.01 -3.95
N GLY A 212 -15.04 -7.28 -3.82
CA GLY A 212 -13.69 -7.64 -3.36
C GLY A 212 -12.61 -7.09 -4.28
N ILE A 213 -12.81 -7.22 -5.59
CA ILE A 213 -11.91 -6.66 -6.62
C ILE A 213 -11.84 -5.13 -6.51
N ALA A 214 -12.99 -4.46 -6.43
CA ALA A 214 -13.04 -2.99 -6.36
C ALA A 214 -12.31 -2.46 -5.12
N ILE A 215 -12.60 -3.00 -3.94
CA ILE A 215 -11.96 -2.58 -2.68
C ILE A 215 -10.45 -2.82 -2.75
N GLY A 216 -10.00 -4.00 -3.20
CA GLY A 216 -8.57 -4.30 -3.29
C GLY A 216 -7.83 -3.38 -4.25
N LEU A 217 -8.40 -3.08 -5.43
CA LEU A 217 -7.80 -2.14 -6.37
C LEU A 217 -7.78 -0.70 -5.82
N THR A 218 -8.81 -0.28 -5.10
CA THR A 218 -8.84 1.03 -4.42
C THR A 218 -7.75 1.10 -3.36
N LEU A 219 -7.60 0.08 -2.52
CA LEU A 219 -6.51 0.03 -1.52
C LEU A 219 -5.14 0.06 -2.19
N THR A 220 -4.94 -0.66 -3.30
CA THR A 220 -3.69 -0.61 -4.07
C THR A 220 -3.43 0.79 -4.64
N ALA A 221 -4.45 1.46 -5.17
CA ALA A 221 -4.31 2.81 -5.70
C ALA A 221 -3.95 3.82 -4.60
N VAL A 222 -4.57 3.72 -3.42
CA VAL A 222 -4.25 4.55 -2.25
C VAL A 222 -2.81 4.29 -1.78
N SER A 223 -2.41 3.02 -1.63
CA SER A 223 -1.04 2.67 -1.26
C SER A 223 -0.02 3.17 -2.28
N LEU A 224 -0.34 3.08 -3.57
CA LEU A 224 0.54 3.58 -4.63
C LEU A 224 0.67 5.10 -4.60
N ALA A 225 -0.43 5.81 -4.44
CA ALA A 225 -0.43 7.27 -4.30
C ALA A 225 0.38 7.71 -3.08
N TRP A 226 0.21 7.01 -1.95
CA TRP A 226 0.96 7.27 -0.74
C TRP A 226 2.45 7.04 -0.91
N THR A 227 2.86 5.88 -1.45
CA THR A 227 4.28 5.62 -1.73
C THR A 227 4.87 6.64 -2.71
N GLY A 228 4.13 7.06 -3.73
CA GLY A 228 4.59 8.14 -4.61
C GLY A 228 4.78 9.46 -3.85
N PHE A 229 3.81 9.84 -3.02
CA PHE A 229 3.82 11.08 -2.25
C PHE A 229 4.95 11.10 -1.20
N SER A 230 5.00 10.09 -0.33
CA SER A 230 5.98 9.95 0.76
C SER A 230 7.42 10.07 0.23
N TRP A 231 7.74 9.36 -0.86
CA TRP A 231 9.06 9.42 -1.49
C TRP A 231 9.40 10.80 -2.07
N THR A 232 8.42 11.51 -2.63
CA THR A 232 8.63 12.88 -3.13
C THR A 232 8.66 13.94 -2.02
N ALA A 233 7.98 13.70 -0.90
CA ALA A 233 7.94 14.59 0.24
C ALA A 233 9.26 14.54 1.01
N GLU A 234 9.85 13.35 1.18
CA GLU A 234 11.15 13.17 1.82
C GLU A 234 12.27 13.90 1.04
N GLU A 235 12.23 13.87 -0.30
CA GLU A 235 13.17 14.62 -1.14
C GLU A 235 13.01 16.15 -1.01
N ARG A 236 11.80 16.65 -0.69
CA ARG A 236 11.54 18.08 -0.43
C ARG A 236 11.93 18.53 0.98
N LEU A 237 11.88 17.63 1.96
CA LEU A 237 12.17 17.90 3.36
C LEU A 237 13.64 17.66 3.74
N ASN A 238 14.48 17.17 2.82
CA ASN A 238 15.90 17.02 3.10
C ASN A 238 16.56 18.39 3.37
N VAL A 239 16.94 18.59 4.63
CA VAL A 239 17.44 19.82 5.25
C VAL A 239 18.70 20.36 4.56
N ASP A 240 19.38 19.55 3.75
CA ASP A 240 20.53 19.95 2.92
C ASP A 240 20.18 21.07 1.92
N ASN A 241 18.95 21.09 1.38
CA ASN A 241 18.51 22.16 0.48
C ASN A 241 18.19 23.46 1.23
N VAL A 242 17.77 23.37 2.50
CA VAL A 242 17.49 24.51 3.37
C VAL A 242 18.78 25.11 3.95
N GLN A 243 19.80 24.30 4.21
CA GLN A 243 21.13 24.78 4.60
C GLN A 243 21.83 25.51 3.45
N SER A 244 21.62 25.07 2.20
CA SER A 244 22.15 25.79 1.03
C SER A 244 21.53 27.19 0.88
N ALA A 245 20.23 27.34 1.16
CA ALA A 245 19.57 28.65 1.21
C ALA A 245 20.01 29.51 2.43
N ARG A 246 20.31 28.90 3.59
CA ARG A 246 20.90 29.60 4.75
C ARG A 246 22.35 30.04 4.54
N SER A 247 23.05 29.49 3.55
CA SER A 247 24.44 29.87 3.26
C SER A 247 24.58 31.10 2.35
N VAL A 248 23.46 31.67 1.87
CA VAL A 248 23.44 32.89 1.04
C VAL A 248 23.23 34.19 1.84
N THR A 249 23.18 34.14 3.17
CA THR A 249 23.45 35.33 3.99
C THR A 249 24.96 35.61 4.01
N GLY A 250 25.43 36.20 2.92
CA GLY A 250 26.82 36.62 2.73
C GLY A 250 27.24 37.72 3.71
N LEU A 251 28.53 37.71 4.05
CA LEU A 251 29.19 38.73 4.85
C LEU A 251 28.99 40.12 4.23
N ASN A 252 28.69 41.12 5.06
CA ASN A 252 28.95 42.52 4.68
C ASN A 252 30.47 42.76 4.69
N SER A 253 30.97 43.57 3.78
CA SER A 253 32.39 43.87 3.53
C SER A 253 33.11 44.66 4.67
N SER A 254 32.55 44.65 5.87
CA SER A 254 33.05 45.37 7.06
C SER A 254 33.17 44.51 8.33
N GLY A 255 32.97 43.18 8.26
CA GLY A 255 33.46 42.25 9.30
C GLY A 255 32.84 42.36 10.70
N GLY A 256 31.54 42.66 10.82
CA GLY A 256 30.81 42.59 12.10
C GLY A 256 29.68 41.55 12.09
N PRO A 257 29.37 40.89 13.23
CA PRO A 257 28.27 39.92 13.31
C PRO A 257 26.90 40.60 13.28
N ILE A 258 25.97 40.07 12.47
CA ILE A 258 24.58 40.53 12.42
C ILE A 258 23.80 39.83 13.54
N GLY A 259 23.37 40.57 14.56
CA GLY A 259 22.45 40.08 15.57
C GLY A 259 21.02 40.10 15.04
N VAL A 260 20.39 38.92 14.92
CA VAL A 260 18.97 38.79 14.57
C VAL A 260 18.15 38.96 15.86
N ASN A 261 17.34 40.02 15.91
CA ASN A 261 16.41 40.27 17.01
C ASN A 261 15.10 39.50 16.75
N LEU A 262 14.73 38.61 17.68
CA LEU A 262 13.61 37.66 17.55
C LEU A 262 12.26 38.22 18.07
N ASP A 263 12.19 39.48 18.51
CA ASP A 263 10.97 40.06 19.09
C ASP A 263 10.01 40.71 18.08
N GLN A 264 10.24 40.55 16.77
CA GLN A 264 9.36 41.12 15.74
C GLN A 264 8.67 40.00 14.95
N PRO A 265 7.33 39.88 15.00
CA PRO A 265 6.60 38.90 14.21
C PRO A 265 6.73 39.29 12.73
N PHE A 266 7.54 38.54 12.00
CA PHE A 266 7.60 38.59 10.54
C PHE A 266 6.27 38.11 10.00
N LEU A 267 5.42 39.00 9.49
CA LEU A 267 4.58 38.75 8.31
C LEU A 267 3.93 40.08 7.89
N ASP A 268 4.56 40.79 6.96
CA ASP A 268 3.81 41.67 6.04
C ASP A 268 3.24 40.77 4.92
N PRO A 269 1.93 40.85 4.62
CA PRO A 269 1.24 39.94 3.71
C PRO A 269 1.58 40.13 2.21
N GLU A 270 2.52 41.01 1.85
CA GLU A 270 2.91 41.29 0.46
C GLU A 270 4.09 40.45 -0.07
N ASP A 271 4.81 39.71 0.78
CA ASP A 271 5.96 38.86 0.38
C ASP A 271 5.63 37.35 0.34
N GLN A 272 4.52 36.98 -0.31
CA GLN A 272 4.34 35.60 -0.75
C GLN A 272 4.99 35.41 -2.13
N PRO A 273 6.03 34.58 -2.30
CA PRO A 273 6.47 34.19 -3.63
C PRO A 273 5.38 33.32 -4.26
N ALA A 274 4.61 33.93 -5.15
CA ALA A 274 3.73 33.26 -6.06
C ALA A 274 4.55 32.34 -6.99
N THR A 275 4.08 31.09 -7.11
CA THR A 275 4.37 30.15 -8.20
C THR A 275 5.79 29.59 -8.30
N GLY A 276 5.88 28.26 -8.21
CA GLY A 276 7.09 27.51 -8.51
C GLY A 276 7.54 27.72 -9.94
N LEU A 277 8.77 28.24 -10.09
CA LEU A 277 9.49 28.29 -11.34
C LEU A 277 10.74 27.43 -11.19
N VAL A 278 10.81 26.36 -11.98
CA VAL A 278 12.02 25.56 -12.18
C VAL A 278 13.02 26.42 -12.96
N THR A 279 14.10 26.87 -12.33
CA THR A 279 15.26 27.37 -13.06
C THR A 279 16.29 26.27 -13.20
N GLU A 280 16.33 25.71 -14.42
CA GLU A 280 17.50 25.07 -15.01
C GLU A 280 18.68 26.06 -14.97
N SER A 281 19.81 25.66 -14.39
CA SER A 281 21.08 26.36 -14.59
C SER A 281 22.15 25.34 -14.97
N ASP A 282 22.43 25.26 -16.26
CA ASP A 282 23.61 24.64 -16.85
C ASP A 282 24.88 25.28 -16.28
N SER A 283 25.63 24.52 -15.48
CA SER A 283 27.10 24.57 -15.42
C SER A 283 27.60 23.51 -14.45
N ALA A 284 28.14 22.42 -14.99
CA ALA A 284 28.84 21.42 -14.22
C ALA A 284 30.13 22.00 -13.60
N PRO A 285 30.48 21.53 -12.40
CA PRO A 285 31.78 20.93 -12.20
C PRO A 285 31.63 19.44 -11.96
N THR A 286 32.50 18.71 -12.62
CA THR A 286 32.69 17.27 -12.59
C THR A 286 32.97 16.74 -11.18
N ALA A 287 32.39 15.56 -10.91
CA ALA A 287 32.85 14.53 -9.98
C ALA A 287 32.78 14.83 -8.47
N ALA A 288 31.71 14.31 -7.86
CA ALA A 288 31.71 13.39 -6.71
C ALA A 288 30.49 13.71 -5.84
N ASN A 289 29.41 12.96 -6.08
CA ASN A 289 28.26 12.68 -5.18
C ASN A 289 26.96 12.44 -5.98
N GLY A 290 27.04 11.60 -7.03
CA GLY A 290 25.85 11.02 -7.67
C GLY A 290 25.24 9.85 -6.86
N HIS A 291 25.55 9.73 -5.57
CA HIS A 291 25.18 8.59 -4.74
C HIS A 291 23.96 8.81 -3.85
N LEU A 292 23.43 10.04 -3.73
CA LEU A 292 22.29 10.29 -2.83
C LEU A 292 20.92 10.30 -3.52
N ALA A 293 20.81 10.69 -4.79
CA ALA A 293 19.53 10.79 -5.51
C ALA A 293 19.04 9.47 -6.15
N GLY A 294 19.78 8.37 -6.01
CA GLY A 294 19.53 7.09 -6.68
C GLY A 294 19.20 5.90 -5.77
N THR A 295 19.23 6.07 -4.45
CA THR A 295 19.29 4.96 -3.49
C THR A 295 17.99 4.16 -3.34
N GLY A 296 16.84 4.71 -3.77
CA GLY A 296 15.55 4.03 -3.61
C GLY A 296 14.63 3.94 -4.83
N LEU A 297 15.01 4.52 -6.00
CA LEU A 297 14.22 4.36 -7.23
C LEU A 297 14.07 2.89 -7.66
N TRP A 298 15.10 2.07 -7.43
CA TRP A 298 15.02 0.64 -7.70
C TRP A 298 13.99 -0.05 -6.78
N LYS A 299 13.89 0.36 -5.50
CA LYS A 299 12.90 -0.15 -4.54
C LYS A 299 11.48 0.16 -5.01
N LEU A 300 11.24 1.37 -5.50
CA LEU A 300 9.95 1.75 -6.10
C LEU A 300 9.58 0.82 -7.26
N ASN A 301 10.52 0.54 -8.17
CA ASN A 301 10.28 -0.38 -9.29
C ASN A 301 10.01 -1.82 -8.82
N VAL A 302 10.64 -2.28 -7.73
CA VAL A 302 10.28 -3.56 -7.11
C VAL A 302 8.84 -3.56 -6.60
N VAL A 303 8.41 -2.50 -5.90
CA VAL A 303 7.02 -2.39 -5.42
C VAL A 303 6.04 -2.36 -6.59
N MET A 304 6.35 -1.65 -7.69
CA MET A 304 5.54 -1.64 -8.92
C MET A 304 5.42 -3.04 -9.55
N ALA A 305 6.50 -3.81 -9.58
CA ALA A 305 6.46 -5.20 -10.05
C ALA A 305 5.55 -6.07 -9.18
N LEU A 306 5.61 -5.91 -7.86
CA LEU A 306 4.73 -6.62 -6.91
C LEU A 306 3.26 -6.20 -7.04
N ILE A 307 2.97 -4.92 -7.30
CA ILE A 307 1.63 -4.43 -7.64
C ILE A 307 1.10 -5.12 -8.89
N CYS A 308 1.93 -5.29 -9.94
CA CYS A 308 1.51 -6.01 -11.15
C CYS A 308 1.11 -7.46 -10.85
N CYS A 309 1.85 -8.14 -9.97
CA CYS A 309 1.50 -9.47 -9.49
C CYS A 309 0.16 -9.46 -8.73
N PHE A 310 -0.04 -8.52 -7.81
CA PHE A 310 -1.29 -8.39 -7.05
C PHE A 310 -2.50 -8.09 -7.95
N VAL A 311 -2.38 -7.13 -8.87
CA VAL A 311 -3.43 -6.78 -9.84
C VAL A 311 -3.78 -7.97 -10.73
N ALA A 312 -2.79 -8.76 -11.17
CA ALA A 312 -3.03 -9.98 -11.92
C ALA A 312 -3.83 -11.01 -11.09
N MET A 313 -3.49 -11.20 -9.81
CA MET A 313 -4.19 -12.16 -8.96
C MET A 313 -5.61 -11.70 -8.62
N ILE A 314 -5.82 -10.44 -8.25
CA ILE A 314 -7.15 -9.97 -7.85
C ILE A 314 -8.14 -10.01 -9.02
N LEU A 315 -7.73 -9.56 -10.22
CA LEU A 315 -8.58 -9.54 -11.40
C LEU A 315 -8.91 -10.93 -11.95
N THR A 316 -8.09 -11.94 -11.65
CA THR A 316 -8.30 -13.33 -12.10
C THR A 316 -8.92 -14.23 -11.03
N GLY A 317 -9.37 -13.66 -9.90
CA GLY A 317 -9.90 -14.45 -8.79
C GLY A 317 -8.85 -15.40 -8.21
N TRP A 318 -7.60 -14.94 -8.10
CA TRP A 318 -6.45 -15.71 -7.67
C TRP A 318 -6.12 -16.95 -8.54
N GLY A 319 -6.43 -16.86 -9.84
CA GLY A 319 -6.18 -17.93 -10.80
C GLY A 319 -7.06 -19.17 -10.59
N THR A 320 -8.19 -19.04 -9.88
CA THR A 320 -9.20 -20.09 -9.79
C THR A 320 -9.98 -20.18 -11.12
N ILE A 321 -10.17 -21.39 -11.64
CA ILE A 321 -11.03 -21.63 -12.81
C ILE A 321 -12.28 -22.37 -12.32
N THR A 322 -13.45 -21.75 -12.42
CA THR A 322 -14.69 -22.33 -11.88
C THR A 322 -15.24 -23.39 -12.84
N VAL A 323 -14.76 -24.63 -12.67
CA VAL A 323 -15.41 -25.79 -13.28
C VAL A 323 -16.53 -26.23 -12.33
N ILE A 324 -17.77 -25.92 -12.67
CA ILE A 324 -18.94 -26.57 -12.07
C ILE A 324 -19.22 -27.79 -12.95
N LYS A 325 -18.98 -29.00 -12.45
CA LYS A 325 -19.70 -30.16 -12.98
C LYS A 325 -21.06 -30.14 -12.29
N GLU A 326 -22.15 -30.12 -13.05
CA GLU A 326 -23.52 -30.04 -12.52
C GLU A 326 -23.87 -31.18 -11.53
N ASP A 327 -23.08 -32.27 -11.50
CA ASP A 327 -23.32 -33.44 -10.63
C ASP A 327 -22.40 -33.54 -9.40
N GLU A 328 -21.40 -32.67 -9.24
CA GLU A 328 -20.51 -32.67 -8.07
C GLU A 328 -20.26 -31.23 -7.60
N ASN A 329 -20.62 -30.92 -6.35
CA ASN A 329 -20.33 -29.64 -5.68
C ASN A 329 -18.82 -29.39 -5.43
N ASN A 330 -17.94 -29.99 -6.22
CA ASN A 330 -16.51 -29.75 -6.22
C ASN A 330 -16.19 -28.63 -7.21
N ALA A 331 -16.01 -27.40 -6.71
CA ALA A 331 -15.55 -26.31 -7.55
C ALA A 331 -14.09 -26.50 -7.97
N ALA A 332 -13.70 -25.69 -8.96
CA ALA A 332 -12.32 -25.25 -9.27
C ALA A 332 -11.21 -25.96 -8.50
N ASN A 333 -10.29 -26.68 -9.18
CA ASN A 333 -9.15 -27.41 -8.61
C ASN A 333 -8.93 -27.12 -7.12
N PRO A 334 -9.47 -27.93 -6.19
CA PRO A 334 -9.59 -27.56 -4.77
C PRO A 334 -8.22 -27.23 -4.15
N THR A 335 -7.16 -27.82 -4.70
CA THR A 335 -5.77 -27.50 -4.40
C THR A 335 -5.45 -26.01 -4.58
N VAL A 336 -5.94 -25.41 -5.66
CA VAL A 336 -5.74 -23.99 -5.98
C VAL A 336 -6.49 -23.10 -4.99
N GLY A 337 -7.75 -23.40 -4.70
CA GLY A 337 -8.54 -22.65 -3.71
C GLY A 337 -7.88 -22.67 -2.33
N ARG A 338 -7.48 -23.86 -1.86
CA ARG A 338 -6.76 -24.03 -0.58
C ARG A 338 -5.43 -23.28 -0.53
N VAL A 339 -4.64 -23.31 -1.61
CA VAL A 339 -3.38 -22.55 -1.68
C VAL A 339 -3.63 -21.05 -1.59
N ASN A 340 -4.65 -20.54 -2.28
CA ASN A 340 -5.00 -19.13 -2.24
C ASN A 340 -5.46 -18.70 -0.83
N MET A 341 -6.32 -19.50 -0.18
CA MET A 341 -6.71 -19.27 1.21
C MET A 341 -5.51 -19.23 2.15
N ALA A 342 -4.60 -20.20 2.04
CA ALA A 342 -3.41 -20.27 2.88
C ALA A 342 -2.49 -19.06 2.67
N MET A 343 -2.28 -18.62 1.43
CA MET A 343 -1.46 -17.45 1.11
C MET A 343 -2.05 -16.17 1.74
N ILE A 344 -3.35 -15.93 1.55
CA ILE A 344 -4.03 -14.76 2.11
C ILE A 344 -4.07 -14.85 3.65
N GLY A 345 -4.28 -16.04 4.21
CA GLY A 345 -4.30 -16.26 5.66
C GLY A 345 -2.97 -16.03 6.33
N ILE A 346 -1.87 -16.50 5.72
CA ILE A 346 -0.52 -16.17 6.18
C ILE A 346 -0.33 -14.65 6.15
N SER A 347 -0.70 -13.98 5.06
CA SER A 347 -0.62 -12.51 4.98
C SER A 347 -1.42 -11.82 6.09
N GLN A 348 -2.64 -12.29 6.39
CA GLN A 348 -3.48 -11.70 7.44
C GLN A 348 -2.90 -11.91 8.85
N TRP A 349 -2.46 -13.13 9.17
CA TRP A 349 -1.88 -13.41 10.49
C TRP A 349 -0.57 -12.66 10.69
N THR A 350 0.28 -12.61 9.66
CA THR A 350 1.47 -11.78 9.68
C THR A 350 1.12 -10.30 9.81
N ALA A 351 0.07 -9.80 9.15
CA ALA A 351 -0.39 -8.43 9.30
C ALA A 351 -0.82 -8.09 10.73
N ILE A 352 -1.60 -8.97 11.37
CA ILE A 352 -1.99 -8.81 12.78
C ILE A 352 -0.75 -8.82 13.68
N LEU A 353 0.16 -9.78 13.50
CA LEU A 353 1.37 -9.90 14.30
C LEU A 353 2.31 -8.71 14.12
N LEU A 354 2.51 -8.24 12.88
CA LEU A 354 3.32 -7.07 12.57
C LEU A 354 2.75 -5.83 13.22
N TYR A 355 1.43 -5.61 13.12
CA TYR A 355 0.81 -4.47 13.77
C TYR A 355 0.94 -4.53 15.30
N VAL A 356 0.64 -5.68 15.92
CA VAL A 356 0.87 -5.86 17.36
C VAL A 356 2.34 -5.60 17.72
N TRP A 357 3.28 -6.06 16.91
CA TRP A 357 4.70 -5.81 17.11
C TRP A 357 5.03 -4.32 17.05
N THR A 358 4.46 -3.55 16.12
CA THR A 358 4.69 -2.09 16.09
C THR A 358 4.24 -1.39 17.37
N LEU A 359 3.23 -1.92 18.07
CA LEU A 359 2.73 -1.37 19.34
C LEU A 359 3.56 -1.81 20.56
N VAL A 360 4.06 -3.05 20.52
CA VAL A 360 4.74 -3.68 21.66
C VAL A 360 6.24 -3.40 21.67
N ALA A 361 6.88 -3.33 20.50
CA ALA A 361 8.32 -3.19 20.39
C ALA A 361 8.88 -1.94 21.09
N PRO A 362 8.27 -0.74 20.97
CA PRO A 362 8.72 0.45 21.71
C PRO A 362 8.66 0.28 23.23
N ARG A 363 7.68 -0.48 23.73
CA ARG A 363 7.50 -0.73 25.18
C ARG A 363 8.50 -1.76 25.72
N MET A 364 8.85 -2.76 24.90
CA MET A 364 9.79 -3.81 25.30
C MET A 364 11.25 -3.39 25.17
N PHE A 365 11.58 -2.49 24.23
CA PHE A 365 12.95 -2.05 23.96
C PHE A 365 13.04 -0.52 23.95
N PRO A 366 12.82 0.16 25.09
CA PRO A 366 12.81 1.63 25.15
C PRO A 366 14.14 2.28 24.75
N ASP A 367 15.26 1.55 24.85
CA ASP A 367 16.60 2.05 24.48
C ASP A 367 16.91 1.92 22.97
N ARG A 368 15.96 1.45 22.15
CA ARG A 368 16.15 1.31 20.69
C ARG A 368 15.39 2.40 19.96
N ASP A 369 16.06 3.17 19.11
CA ASP A 369 15.38 4.05 18.18
C ASP A 369 14.57 3.23 17.17
N PHE A 370 13.27 3.52 17.08
CA PHE A 370 12.33 2.92 16.13
C PHE A 370 11.92 3.89 15.01
N SER A 371 12.65 5.01 14.87
CA SER A 371 12.46 5.99 13.81
C SER A 371 12.98 5.54 12.44
#